data_AF-A0A4U1AIE3-F1
#
_entry.id   AF-A0A4U1AIE3-F1
#
_cell.length_a   1.000
_cell.length_b   1.000
_cell.length_c   1.000
_cell.angle_alpha   90.00
_cell.angle_beta   90.00
_cell.angle_gamma   90.00
#
_symmetry.space_group_name_H-M   'P 1'
#
loop_
_entity.id
_entity.type
_entity.pdbx_description
1 polymer ?
#
loop_
_entity_poly.entity_id
_entity_poly.type
_entity_poly.pdbx_seq_one_letter_code
_entity_poly.pdbx_strand_id
1 'polypeptide(L)'
;MEERQLVYLVRHGQTAWAVQMRHTGQTDIPLTEAGRAEAMVLRPVFLDIEFDLVLSSPLQRAWETCRIAGLVGFHPSFARRRNHRSGNQSQKGAL
;
A
#
# COMPACT_ATOMS: atom_id res chain seq x y z
N MET A 1 1.31 24.06 14.69
CA MET A 1 2.16 22.93 14.25
C MET A 1 1.67 22.54 12.87
N GLU A 2 2.56 22.40 11.90
CA GLU A 2 2.20 22.09 10.52
C GLU A 2 2.02 20.57 10.39
N GLU A 3 0.80 20.13 10.06
CA GLU A 3 0.52 18.73 9.76
C GLU A 3 1.18 18.37 8.42
N ARG A 4 2.10 17.41 8.45
CA ARG A 4 2.75 16.90 7.25
C ARG A 4 2.13 15.56 6.86
N GLN A 5 1.76 15.45 5.60
CA GLN A 5 1.31 14.20 5.00
C GLN A 5 2.51 13.41 4.47
N LEU A 6 2.56 12.12 4.79
CA LEU A 6 3.61 11.23 4.32
C LEU A 6 3.03 10.30 3.25
N VAL A 7 3.65 10.29 2.07
CA VAL A 7 3.21 9.49 0.93
C VAL A 7 4.28 8.47 0.57
N TYR A 8 3.88 7.21 0.49
CA TYR A 8 4.73 6.10 0.04
C TYR A 8 4.36 5.72 -1.39
N LEU A 9 5.35 5.64 -2.28
CA LEU A 9 5.17 5.23 -3.67
C LEU A 9 5.88 3.90 -3.89
N VAL A 10 5.10 2.88 -4.23
CA VAL A 10 5.61 1.53 -4.52
C VAL A 10 5.41 1.22 -5.99
N ARG A 11 6.49 0.83 -6.67
CA ARG A 11 6.42 0.28 -8.02
C ARG A 11 6.04 -1.20 -7.95
N HIS A 12 5.24 -1.67 -8.90
CA HIS A 12 4.97 -3.11 -9.01
C HIS A 12 6.27 -3.90 -9.23
N GLY A 13 6.31 -5.14 -8.75
CA GLY A 13 7.43 -6.04 -8.97
C GLY A 13 7.68 -6.36 -10.45
N GLN A 14 8.82 -6.95 -10.75
CA GLN A 14 9.21 -7.34 -12.12
C GLN A 14 8.14 -8.16 -12.86
N THR A 15 7.96 -7.87 -14.15
CA THR A 15 7.17 -8.67 -15.09
C THR A 15 8.06 -9.16 -16.26
N ALA A 16 7.58 -10.15 -17.02
CA ALA A 16 8.34 -10.69 -18.15
C ALA A 16 8.74 -9.62 -19.19
N TRP A 17 7.90 -8.61 -19.40
CA TRP A 17 8.22 -7.51 -20.34
C TRP A 17 9.18 -6.48 -19.76
N ALA A 18 9.18 -6.26 -18.44
CA ALA A 18 10.16 -5.40 -17.80
C ALA A 18 11.59 -5.94 -18.03
N VAL A 19 11.76 -7.27 -17.97
CA VAL A 19 13.04 -7.95 -18.29
C VAL A 19 13.45 -7.72 -19.75
N GLN A 20 12.48 -7.69 -20.66
CA GLN A 20 12.71 -7.48 -22.09
C GLN A 20 12.78 -6.00 -22.50
N MET A 21 12.77 -5.06 -21.53
CA MET A 21 12.68 -3.61 -21.76
C MET A 21 11.53 -3.21 -22.71
N ARG A 22 10.44 -3.99 -22.75
CA ARG A 22 9.27 -3.66 -23.55
C ARG A 22 8.32 -2.79 -22.72
N HIS A 23 7.79 -1.73 -23.34
CA HIS A 23 6.78 -0.91 -22.69
C HIS A 23 5.51 -1.73 -22.43
N THR A 24 5.14 -1.86 -21.17
CA THR A 24 4.01 -2.66 -20.68
C THR A 24 2.64 -2.07 -20.91
N GLY A 25 2.55 -0.78 -21.28
CA GLY A 25 1.27 -0.09 -21.52
C GLY A 25 0.22 -0.43 -20.45
N GLN A 26 -0.99 -0.77 -20.91
CA GLN A 26 -2.09 -1.29 -20.08
C GLN A 26 -2.22 -2.82 -20.13
N THR A 27 -1.33 -3.53 -20.81
CA THR A 27 -1.38 -4.99 -20.90
C THR A 27 -1.13 -5.56 -19.50
N ASP A 28 -2.04 -6.42 -19.05
CA ASP A 28 -1.96 -7.00 -17.72
C ASP A 28 -1.06 -8.24 -17.70
N ILE A 29 0.23 -8.00 -17.49
CA ILE A 29 1.25 -9.05 -17.47
C ILE A 29 1.54 -9.39 -16.02
N PRO A 30 1.47 -10.68 -15.63
CA PRO A 30 1.68 -11.09 -14.26
C PRO A 30 3.13 -10.86 -13.81
N LEU A 31 3.34 -10.88 -12.49
CA LEU A 31 4.66 -10.84 -11.90
C LEU A 31 5.47 -12.09 -12.28
N THR A 32 6.78 -11.91 -12.47
CA THR A 32 7.73 -13.03 -12.46
C THR A 32 7.92 -13.53 -11.03
N GLU A 33 8.59 -14.67 -10.87
CA GLU A 33 8.96 -15.14 -9.53
C GLU A 33 9.89 -14.16 -8.81
N ALA A 34 10.83 -13.57 -9.55
CA ALA A 34 11.67 -12.48 -9.03
C ALA A 34 10.83 -11.27 -8.61
N GLY A 35 9.80 -10.89 -9.38
CA GLY A 35 8.89 -9.81 -9.01
C GLY A 35 8.07 -10.10 -7.74
N ARG A 36 7.69 -11.35 -7.51
CA ARG A 36 7.06 -11.76 -6.24
C ARG A 36 8.03 -11.71 -5.07
N ALA A 37 9.28 -12.12 -5.29
CA ALA A 37 10.33 -12.02 -4.27
C ALA A 37 10.63 -10.55 -3.91
N GLU A 38 10.70 -9.64 -4.89
CA GLU A 38 10.82 -8.19 -4.68
C GLU A 38 9.69 -7.67 -3.79
N ALA A 39 8.44 -8.07 -4.06
CA ALA A 39 7.28 -7.68 -3.26
C ALA A 39 7.35 -8.21 -1.81
N MET A 40 7.93 -9.39 -1.60
CA MET A 40 8.09 -9.96 -0.26
C MET A 40 9.07 -9.15 0.61
N VAL A 41 10.14 -8.62 0.00
CA VAL A 41 11.14 -7.78 0.70
C VAL A 41 10.50 -6.50 1.25
N LEU A 42 9.43 -6.00 0.61
CA LEU A 42 8.72 -4.81 1.07
C LEU A 42 7.89 -5.04 2.34
N ARG A 43 7.47 -6.29 2.59
CA ARG A 43 6.57 -6.63 3.69
C ARG A 43 7.06 -6.14 5.06
N PRO A 44 8.29 -6.44 5.53
CA PRO A 44 8.75 -5.94 6.83
C PRO A 44 8.79 -4.42 6.94
N VAL A 45 8.98 -3.69 5.83
CA VAL A 45 8.99 -2.22 5.84
C VAL A 45 7.60 -1.66 6.18
N PHE A 46 6.55 -2.31 5.70
CA PHE A 46 5.18 -1.82 5.84
C PHE A 46 4.41 -2.41 7.02
N LEU A 47 4.93 -3.43 7.69
CA LEU A 47 4.27 -4.01 8.87
C LEU A 47 4.19 -3.04 10.05
N ASP A 48 5.15 -2.12 10.18
CA ASP A 48 5.22 -1.16 11.30
C ASP A 48 4.60 0.21 10.96
N ILE A 49 3.93 0.33 9.81
CA ILE A 49 3.34 1.59 9.35
C ILE A 49 1.82 1.47 9.33
N GLU A 50 1.15 2.33 10.09
CA GLU A 50 -0.30 2.52 9.97
C GLU A 50 -0.61 3.45 8.81
N PHE A 51 -1.34 2.95 7.81
CA PHE A 51 -1.79 3.73 6.67
C PHE A 51 -3.23 4.19 6.84
N ASP A 52 -3.47 5.49 6.68
CA ASP A 52 -4.83 6.04 6.56
C ASP A 52 -5.53 5.58 5.29
N LEU A 53 -4.76 5.41 4.21
CA LEU A 53 -5.25 5.01 2.90
C LEU A 53 -4.17 4.24 2.13
N VAL A 54 -4.55 3.12 1.53
CA VAL A 54 -3.75 2.41 0.53
C VAL A 54 -4.50 2.39 -0.79
N LEU A 55 -3.81 2.72 -1.88
CA LEU A 55 -4.34 2.69 -3.24
C LEU A 55 -3.43 1.83 -4.12
N SER A 56 -4.04 1.07 -5.03
CA SER A 56 -3.34 0.31 -6.06
C SER A 56 -4.01 0.53 -7.41
N SER A 57 -3.21 0.47 -8.48
CA SER A 57 -3.72 0.29 -9.83
C SER A 57 -4.58 -0.99 -9.91
N PRO A 58 -5.62 -1.04 -10.76
CA PRO A 58 -6.44 -2.24 -10.95
C PRO A 58 -5.70 -3.38 -11.68
N LEU A 59 -4.51 -3.14 -12.25
CA LEU A 59 -3.73 -4.16 -12.95
C LEU A 59 -3.23 -5.22 -11.96
N GLN A 60 -3.33 -6.50 -12.36
CA GLN A 60 -3.00 -7.66 -11.52
C GLN A 60 -1.62 -7.54 -10.89
N ARG A 61 -0.60 -7.14 -11.65
CA ARG A 61 0.78 -7.00 -11.14
C ARG A 61 0.93 -6.01 -9.99
N ALA A 62 0.18 -4.90 -10.03
CA ALA A 62 0.24 -3.88 -8.98
C ALA A 62 -0.49 -4.38 -7.74
N TRP A 63 -1.69 -4.93 -7.94
CA TRP A 63 -2.49 -5.49 -6.87
C TRP A 63 -1.79 -6.67 -6.16
N GLU A 64 -1.17 -7.56 -6.94
CA GLU A 64 -0.40 -8.69 -6.41
C GLU A 64 0.81 -8.22 -5.60
N THR A 65 1.53 -7.19 -6.07
CA THR A 65 2.63 -6.57 -5.32
C THR A 65 2.14 -6.03 -3.98
N CYS A 66 1.06 -5.24 -3.97
CA CYS A 66 0.46 -4.71 -2.73
C CYS A 66 0.04 -5.83 -1.78
N ARG A 67 -0.58 -6.89 -2.29
CA ARG A 67 -1.01 -8.05 -1.50
C ARG A 67 0.16 -8.77 -0.84
N ILE A 68 1.23 -9.05 -1.59
CA ILE A 68 2.40 -9.74 -1.06
C ILE A 68 3.11 -8.87 0.00
N ALA A 69 3.24 -7.57 -0.28
CA ALA A 69 3.83 -6.57 0.61
C ALA A 69 3.02 -6.30 1.89
N GLY A 70 1.86 -6.92 2.08
CA GLY A 70 1.03 -6.74 3.27
C GLY A 70 0.21 -5.45 3.28
N LEU A 71 0.16 -4.73 2.16
CA LEU A 71 -0.56 -3.46 2.00
C LEU A 71 -2.06 -3.66 1.69
N VAL A 72 -2.62 -4.84 1.96
CA VAL A 72 -4.03 -5.13 1.66
C VAL A 72 -4.95 -4.62 2.76
N GLY A 73 -5.42 -3.40 2.54
CA GLY A 73 -6.57 -2.80 3.18
C GLY A 73 -7.08 -1.70 2.26
N PHE A 74 -8.35 -1.78 1.87
CA PHE A 74 -9.07 -0.89 0.94
C PHE A 74 -8.95 -1.23 -0.56
N HIS A 75 -9.99 -1.91 -1.03
CA HIS A 75 -10.47 -1.78 -2.41
C HIS A 75 -11.15 -0.40 -2.55
N PRO A 76 -10.96 0.34 -3.66
CA PRO A 76 -11.54 1.69 -3.85
C PRO A 76 -13.08 1.74 -3.71
N SER A 77 -13.76 0.60 -3.79
CA SER A 77 -15.22 0.51 -3.54
C SER A 77 -15.64 0.58 -2.07
N PHE A 78 -14.71 0.62 -1.11
CA PHE A 78 -15.04 0.49 0.32
C PHE A 78 -14.39 1.58 1.17
N ALA A 79 -14.48 2.85 0.77
CA ALA A 79 -14.12 4.00 1.60
C ALA A 79 -15.08 4.14 2.80
N ARG A 80 -14.93 3.28 3.81
CA ARG A 80 -15.62 3.46 5.10
C ARG A 80 -15.05 4.71 5.76
N ARG A 81 -15.85 5.79 5.79
CA ARG A 81 -15.62 6.98 6.63
C ARG A 81 -15.16 6.53 8.02
N ARG A 82 -13.95 6.90 8.44
CA ARG A 82 -13.65 7.00 9.87
C ARG A 82 -14.04 8.40 10.32
N ASN A 83 -15.05 8.44 11.18
CA ASN A 83 -15.43 9.62 11.92
C ASN A 83 -14.23 10.11 12.74
N HIS A 84 -13.91 11.38 12.55
CA HIS A 84 -13.09 12.18 13.43
C HIS A 84 -13.60 12.01 14.87
N ARG A 85 -12.89 11.28 15.73
CA ARG A 85 -13.16 11.33 17.17
C ARG A 85 -12.45 12.55 17.75
N SER A 86 -13.21 13.64 17.82
CA SER A 86 -12.98 14.71 18.78
C SER A 86 -13.28 14.20 20.21
N GLY A 87 -12.43 14.59 21.17
CA GLY A 87 -12.63 14.47 22.62
C GLY A 87 -12.23 13.12 23.23
N ASN A 88 -11.55 13.02 24.37
CA ASN A 88 -11.43 13.97 25.46
C ASN A 88 -10.17 13.68 26.29
N GLN A 89 -9.44 14.73 26.64
CA GLN A 89 -8.43 14.70 27.70
C GLN A 89 -9.15 14.46 29.03
N SER A 90 -8.74 13.47 29.80
CA SER A 90 -9.05 13.40 31.23
C SER A 90 -7.74 13.59 32.00
N GLN A 91 -7.56 14.81 32.49
CA GLN A 91 -6.70 15.08 33.65
C GLN A 91 -7.57 15.26 34.89
N LYS A 92 -6.96 14.95 36.05
CA LYS A 92 -7.35 15.23 37.46
C LYS A 92 -8.38 14.24 38.02
N GLY A 93 -8.23 13.64 39.20
CA GLY A 93 -7.34 13.87 40.34
C GLY A 93 -8.12 13.57 41.63
N ALA A 94 -7.40 13.19 42.69
CA ALA A 94 -7.84 13.03 44.08
C ALA A 94 -8.61 11.75 44.46
N LEU A 95 -7.90 10.85 45.15
CA LEU A 95 -8.22 10.39 46.51
C LEU A 95 -6.91 10.36 47.31
#